data_AF-A0A2Z3US86-F1
#
_entry.id   AF-A0A2Z3US86-F1
#
_cell.length_a   1.000
_cell.length_b   1.000
_cell.length_c   1.000
_cell.angle_alpha   90.00
_cell.angle_beta   90.00
_cell.angle_gamma   90.00
#
_symmetry.space_group_name_H-M   'P 1'
#
loop_
_entity.id
_entity.type
_entity.pdbx_description
1 polymer ?
#
loop_
_entity_poly.entity_id
_entity_poly.type
_entity_poly.pdbx_seq_one_letter_code
_entity_poly.pdbx_strand_id
1 'polypeptide(L)'
;MSRPAISEIPTGPVAVPDIVATLAGGDVITPVWHNELGGLTFRLEDGRGGIRYAKWIAAGTPEINLPDEAERLDWARRWVNVPRVIEHGTDAAAAWLVTAAVPGRSAVDPRWVADPATAAAAVGRGLRLFHDALPVDECPFDWSVDRRLARADERLADGEGPADWFPEHRRLELTQARARIGEPPAIDRLVVCHGDACVPNTLLHDDGTFAAHVDLGSLGVADRWADLAVAAWSTEWNYGPGYDGVLYDAYGIAPDPERIAYYRLLWDMA
;
A
#
# COMPACT_ATOMS: atom_id res chain seq x y z
N MET A 1 19.34 -17.34 -4.38
CA MET A 1 19.13 -16.28 -5.38
C MET A 1 18.30 -15.23 -4.68
N SER A 2 18.82 -14.00 -4.54
CA SER A 2 18.06 -12.90 -3.94
C SER A 2 16.83 -12.66 -4.82
N ARG A 3 15.64 -12.55 -4.22
CA ARG A 3 14.45 -12.08 -4.94
C ARG A 3 14.80 -10.69 -5.54
N PRO A 4 14.39 -10.38 -6.78
CA PRO A 4 14.42 -8.99 -7.23
C PRO A 4 13.60 -8.16 -6.24
N ALA A 5 14.11 -7.00 -5.84
CA ALA A 5 13.40 -6.12 -4.93
C ALA A 5 12.16 -5.58 -5.63
N ILE A 6 10.99 -5.84 -5.03
CA ILE A 6 9.66 -5.48 -5.57
C ILE A 6 9.39 -3.97 -5.38
N SER A 7 10.05 -3.37 -4.38
CA SER A 7 10.20 -1.94 -4.17
C SER A 7 11.29 -1.76 -3.12
N GLU A 8 12.09 -0.71 -3.20
CA GLU A 8 13.20 -0.51 -2.26
C GLU A 8 13.55 0.95 -2.02
N ILE A 9 14.31 1.17 -0.94
CA ILE A 9 15.04 2.42 -0.73
C ILE A 9 16.24 2.41 -1.70
N PRO A 10 16.34 3.38 -2.64
CA PRO A 10 17.43 3.39 -3.60
C PRO A 10 18.80 3.48 -2.91
N THR A 11 19.72 2.58 -3.28
CA THR A 11 21.10 2.56 -2.75
C THR A 11 22.12 3.22 -3.70
N GLY A 12 21.72 3.50 -4.93
CA GLY A 12 22.53 4.15 -5.96
C GLY A 12 21.97 5.51 -6.40
N PRO A 13 22.65 6.19 -7.35
CA PRO A 13 22.17 7.46 -7.90
C PRO A 13 20.79 7.32 -8.53
N VAL A 14 19.89 8.24 -8.20
CA VAL A 14 18.56 8.36 -8.80
C VAL A 14 18.49 9.69 -9.53
N ALA A 15 18.09 9.66 -10.80
CA ALA A 15 17.83 10.89 -11.55
C ALA A 15 16.60 11.59 -10.94
N VAL A 16 16.76 12.86 -10.57
CA VAL A 16 15.65 13.67 -10.03
C VAL A 16 14.88 14.27 -11.21
N PRO A 17 13.57 13.97 -11.37
CA PRO A 17 12.76 14.59 -12.41
C PRO A 17 12.69 16.11 -12.28
N ASP A 18 12.61 16.83 -13.40
CA ASP A 18 12.61 18.31 -13.42
C ASP A 18 11.49 18.90 -12.54
N ILE A 19 10.30 18.28 -12.55
CA ILE A 19 9.20 18.72 -11.70
C ILE A 19 9.51 18.53 -10.21
N VAL A 20 10.20 17.44 -9.83
CA VAL A 20 10.62 17.23 -8.43
C VAL A 20 11.67 18.25 -8.02
N ALA A 21 12.63 18.56 -8.89
CA ALA A 21 13.61 19.62 -8.66
C ALA A 21 12.93 20.99 -8.50
N THR A 22 11.92 21.27 -9.33
CA THR A 22 11.12 22.49 -9.26
C THR A 22 10.33 22.56 -7.94
N LEU A 23 9.67 21.47 -7.56
CA LEU A 23 8.91 21.36 -6.31
C LEU A 23 9.83 21.56 -5.10
N ALA A 24 11.01 20.95 -5.10
CA ALA A 24 12.01 21.05 -4.03
C ALA A 24 12.55 22.47 -3.86
N GLY A 25 12.75 23.20 -4.95
CA GLY A 25 13.35 24.53 -4.91
C GLY A 25 14.76 24.50 -4.32
N GLY A 26 14.91 24.95 -3.08
CA GLY A 26 16.18 24.93 -2.34
C GLY A 26 16.34 23.77 -1.36
N ASP A 27 15.36 22.88 -1.25
CA ASP A 27 15.35 21.79 -0.28
C ASP A 27 16.39 20.71 -0.64
N VAL A 28 16.92 20.03 0.37
CA VAL A 28 17.74 18.83 0.18
C VAL A 28 16.84 17.70 -0.31
N ILE A 29 17.15 17.14 -1.48
CA ILE A 29 16.40 16.05 -2.10
C ILE A 29 17.07 14.72 -1.77
N THR A 30 16.33 13.80 -1.18
CA THR A 30 16.78 12.42 -0.92
C THR A 30 15.78 11.44 -1.52
N PRO A 31 16.18 10.57 -2.47
CA PRO A 31 15.32 9.48 -2.92
C PRO A 31 15.12 8.48 -1.78
N VAL A 32 13.88 8.12 -1.48
CA VAL A 32 13.53 7.24 -0.36
C VAL A 32 12.72 6.02 -0.79
N TRP A 33 12.19 5.99 -2.01
CA TRP A 33 11.44 4.85 -2.53
C TRP A 33 11.53 4.78 -4.06
N HIS A 34 11.62 3.57 -4.59
CA HIS A 34 11.45 3.23 -5.99
C HIS A 34 10.59 1.97 -6.09
N ASN A 35 9.47 2.04 -6.83
CA ASN A 35 8.57 0.91 -7.04
C ASN A 35 8.80 0.22 -8.39
N GLU A 36 8.17 -0.95 -8.58
CA GLU A 36 8.27 -1.76 -9.80
C GLU A 36 7.76 -1.07 -11.08
N LEU A 37 6.87 -0.09 -10.94
CA LEU A 37 6.29 0.67 -12.04
C LEU A 37 7.13 1.91 -12.42
N GLY A 38 8.32 2.07 -11.83
CA GLY A 38 9.22 3.20 -12.06
C GLY A 38 8.83 4.47 -11.29
N GLY A 39 7.88 4.36 -10.35
CA GLY A 39 7.47 5.43 -9.45
C GLY A 39 8.53 5.72 -8.40
N LEU A 40 8.74 7.00 -8.12
CA LEU A 40 9.77 7.49 -7.22
C LEU A 40 9.14 8.30 -6.09
N THR A 41 9.65 8.13 -4.87
CA THR A 41 9.34 9.02 -3.75
C THR A 41 10.61 9.69 -3.26
N PHE A 42 10.52 11.01 -3.05
CA PHE A 42 11.60 11.84 -2.57
C PHE A 42 11.22 12.48 -1.24
N ARG A 43 12.14 12.41 -0.27
CA ARG A 43 12.09 13.25 0.93
C ARG A 43 12.75 14.58 0.59
N LEU A 44 12.01 15.67 0.81
CA LEU A 44 12.47 17.04 0.63
C LEU A 44 12.59 17.68 2.01
N GLU A 45 13.78 18.14 2.37
CA GLU A 45 14.07 18.77 3.66
C GLU A 45 14.52 20.22 3.48
N ASP A 46 13.79 21.14 4.11
CA ASP A 46 14.17 22.55 4.10
C ASP A 46 15.32 22.84 5.09
N GLY A 47 15.96 24.01 4.94
CA GLY A 47 17.07 24.43 5.82
C GLY A 47 16.69 24.70 7.29
N ARG A 48 15.43 24.45 7.68
CA ARG A 48 14.88 24.65 9.04
C ARG A 48 14.36 23.35 9.65
N GLY A 49 14.53 22.21 8.97
CA GLY A 49 14.08 20.88 9.41
C GLY A 49 12.62 20.56 9.07
N GLY A 50 11.96 21.36 8.24
CA GLY A 50 10.67 21.02 7.65
C GLY A 50 10.80 19.91 6.61
N ILE A 51 9.93 18.90 6.67
CA ILE A 51 9.98 17.73 5.79
C ILE A 51 8.67 17.59 5.03
N ARG A 52 8.79 17.34 3.72
CA ARG A 52 7.70 16.93 2.84
C ARG A 52 8.14 15.77 1.95
N TYR A 53 7.19 15.01 1.45
CA TYR A 53 7.44 13.91 0.53
C TYR A 53 6.81 14.21 -0.82
N ALA A 54 7.58 14.02 -1.90
CA ALA A 54 7.11 14.14 -3.27
C ALA A 54 7.11 12.77 -3.94
N LYS A 55 5.92 12.26 -4.25
CA LYS A 55 5.74 11.10 -5.14
C LYS A 55 5.69 11.57 -6.58
N TRP A 56 6.28 10.78 -7.46
CA TRP A 56 6.36 11.05 -8.88
C TRP A 56 6.16 9.76 -9.67
N ILE A 57 5.43 9.84 -10.77
CA ILE A 57 5.28 8.76 -11.74
C ILE A 57 5.23 9.33 -13.16
N ALA A 58 5.78 8.60 -14.13
CA ALA A 58 5.69 8.98 -15.53
C ALA A 58 4.24 9.00 -16.02
N ALA A 59 3.92 9.93 -16.92
CA ALA A 59 2.59 10.02 -17.52
C ALA A 59 2.28 8.75 -18.32
N GLY A 60 1.06 8.25 -18.16
CA GLY A 60 0.60 7.04 -18.85
C GLY A 60 1.07 5.72 -18.22
N THR A 61 1.80 5.76 -17.09
CA THR A 61 2.03 4.54 -16.31
C THR A 61 0.67 4.02 -15.80
N PRO A 62 0.31 2.77 -16.10
CA PRO A 62 -0.94 2.17 -15.62
C PRO A 62 -0.92 2.01 -14.09
N GLU A 63 -2.10 1.77 -13.50
CA GLU A 63 -2.33 1.42 -12.08
C GLU A 63 -2.09 2.52 -11.05
N ILE A 64 -1.13 3.42 -11.26
CA ILE A 64 -0.85 4.52 -10.33
C ILE A 64 -1.51 5.80 -10.82
N ASN A 65 -2.43 6.32 -10.02
CA ASN A 65 -3.02 7.63 -10.22
C ASN A 65 -2.83 8.47 -8.94
N LEU A 66 -1.85 9.36 -8.96
CA LEU A 66 -1.50 10.20 -7.81
C LEU A 66 -2.58 11.26 -7.48
N PRO A 67 -3.29 11.88 -8.45
CA PRO A 67 -4.49 12.65 -8.16
C PRO A 67 -5.57 11.88 -7.38
N ASP A 68 -5.80 10.62 -7.75
CA ASP A 68 -6.74 9.73 -7.07
C ASP A 68 -6.31 9.42 -5.62
N GLU A 69 -5.01 9.23 -5.38
CA GLU A 69 -4.47 9.09 -4.03
C GLU A 69 -4.64 10.40 -3.23
N ALA A 70 -4.41 11.56 -3.85
CA ALA A 70 -4.58 12.85 -3.20
C ALA A 70 -6.02 13.06 -2.69
N GLU A 71 -7.01 12.72 -3.52
CA GLU A 71 -8.44 12.79 -3.16
C GLU A 71 -8.77 11.87 -1.98
N ARG A 72 -8.24 10.63 -2.01
CA ARG A 72 -8.45 9.64 -0.95
C ARG A 72 -7.79 10.04 0.37
N LEU A 73 -6.58 10.63 0.31
CA LEU A 73 -5.90 11.20 1.49
C LEU A 73 -6.71 12.36 2.09
N ASP A 74 -7.18 13.29 1.27
CA ASP A 74 -7.96 14.45 1.73
C ASP A 74 -9.35 14.08 2.25
N TRP A 75 -9.93 13.00 1.75
CA TRP A 75 -11.12 12.39 2.35
C TRP A 75 -10.75 11.73 3.69
N ALA A 76 -9.85 10.74 3.71
CA ALA A 76 -9.56 9.90 4.88
C ALA A 76 -9.04 10.68 6.10
N ARG A 77 -8.28 11.77 5.89
CA ARG A 77 -7.71 12.61 6.97
C ARG A 77 -8.74 13.23 7.92
N ARG A 78 -10.03 13.18 7.59
CA ARG A 78 -11.11 13.65 8.50
C ARG A 78 -11.33 12.69 9.67
N TRP A 79 -10.91 11.43 9.53
CA TRP A 79 -11.16 10.36 10.51
C TRP A 79 -9.89 9.68 11.03
N VAL A 80 -8.85 9.58 10.21
CA VAL A 80 -7.62 8.83 10.55
C VAL A 80 -6.36 9.67 10.31
N ASN A 81 -5.25 9.29 10.94
CA ASN A 81 -3.96 9.93 10.70
C ASN A 81 -3.34 9.41 9.39
N VAL A 82 -3.25 10.30 8.41
CA VAL A 82 -2.63 10.11 7.10
C VAL A 82 -1.92 11.39 6.69
N PRO A 83 -0.96 11.35 5.75
CA PRO A 83 -0.28 12.55 5.27
C PRO A 83 -1.26 13.61 4.75
N ARG A 84 -1.04 14.87 5.15
CA ARG A 84 -1.78 16.01 4.60
C ARG A 84 -1.24 16.33 3.22
N VAL A 85 -2.13 16.38 2.22
CA VAL A 85 -1.79 16.85 0.87
C VAL A 85 -1.39 18.32 0.91
N ILE A 86 -0.26 18.66 0.29
CA ILE A 86 0.24 20.03 0.12
C ILE A 86 -0.12 20.53 -1.28
N GLU A 87 0.23 19.75 -2.31
CA GLU A 87 -0.08 20.01 -3.70
C GLU A 87 0.01 18.70 -4.50
N HIS A 88 -0.68 18.63 -5.63
CA HIS A 88 -0.57 17.53 -6.59
C HIS A 88 -0.85 18.07 -7.99
N GLY A 89 -0.43 17.35 -9.02
CA GLY A 89 -0.64 17.79 -10.39
C GLY A 89 -0.24 16.75 -11.42
N THR A 90 -0.53 17.09 -12.67
CA THR A 90 -0.22 16.30 -13.85
C THR A 90 0.23 17.21 -14.97
N ASP A 91 1.15 16.74 -15.79
CA ASP A 91 1.48 17.34 -17.08
C ASP A 91 1.66 16.24 -18.15
N ALA A 92 2.19 16.62 -19.32
CA ALA A 92 2.41 15.67 -20.41
C ALA A 92 3.50 14.62 -20.11
N ALA A 93 4.34 14.84 -19.10
CA ALA A 93 5.45 13.98 -18.74
C ALA A 93 5.21 13.14 -17.48
N ALA A 94 4.41 13.63 -16.53
CA ALA A 94 4.26 12.99 -15.23
C ALA A 94 2.98 13.35 -14.46
N ALA A 95 2.73 12.57 -13.41
CA ALA A 95 1.90 12.97 -12.27
C ALA A 95 2.78 13.09 -11.00
N TRP A 96 2.38 13.96 -10.08
CA TRP A 96 3.06 14.11 -8.79
C TRP A 96 2.08 14.39 -7.65
N LEU A 97 2.49 14.03 -6.44
CA LEU A 97 1.79 14.28 -5.19
C LEU A 97 2.79 14.67 -4.11
N VAL A 98 2.59 15.85 -3.50
CA VAL A 98 3.39 16.34 -2.39
C VAL A 98 2.56 16.31 -1.11
N THR A 99 3.11 15.70 -0.07
CA THR A 99 2.47 15.60 1.24
C THR A 99 3.37 16.13 2.35
N ALA A 100 2.76 16.60 3.43
CA ALA A 100 3.48 16.88 4.68
C ALA A 100 3.96 15.57 5.30
N ALA A 101 5.16 15.58 5.88
CA ALA A 101 5.65 14.43 6.63
C ALA A 101 4.79 14.14 7.87
N VAL A 102 4.59 12.86 8.14
CA VAL A 102 4.05 12.37 9.42
C VAL A 102 5.23 11.90 10.28
N PRO A 103 5.36 12.32 11.55
CA PRO A 103 6.42 11.83 12.42
C PRO A 103 6.38 10.30 12.58
N GLY A 104 7.41 9.62 12.12
CA GLY A 104 7.54 8.16 12.22
C GLY A 104 8.47 7.61 11.16
N ARG A 105 8.67 6.29 11.20
CA ARG A 105 9.42 5.52 10.19
C ARG A 105 8.52 4.44 9.62
N SER A 106 8.67 4.14 8.33
CA SER A 106 8.00 3.00 7.71
C SER A 106 8.33 1.71 8.46
N ALA A 107 7.38 0.79 8.59
CA ALA A 107 7.58 -0.47 9.30
C ALA A 107 8.64 -1.38 8.64
N VAL A 108 9.13 -1.04 7.44
CA VAL A 108 10.31 -1.68 6.81
C VAL A 108 11.64 -0.94 7.04
N ASP A 109 11.64 0.15 7.81
CA ASP A 109 12.88 0.79 8.24
C ASP A 109 13.78 -0.21 8.99
N PRO A 110 15.12 -0.19 8.83
CA PRO A 110 16.03 -1.11 9.50
C PRO A 110 15.80 -1.23 11.01
N ARG A 111 15.34 -0.16 11.68
CA ARG A 111 14.97 -0.17 13.09
C ARG A 111 13.84 -1.16 13.42
N TRP A 112 12.83 -1.25 12.54
CA TRP A 112 11.64 -2.10 12.72
C TRP A 112 11.82 -3.48 12.13
N VAL A 113 12.58 -3.63 11.06
CA VAL A 113 13.00 -4.94 10.54
C VAL A 113 13.80 -5.71 11.61
N ALA A 114 14.57 -5.01 12.45
CA ALA A 114 15.26 -5.60 13.59
C ALA A 114 14.35 -5.94 14.80
N ASP A 115 13.08 -5.49 14.78
CA ASP A 115 12.08 -5.73 15.84
C ASP A 115 10.70 -6.06 15.21
N PRO A 116 10.61 -7.16 14.45
CA PRO A 116 9.45 -7.46 13.60
C PRO A 116 8.17 -7.76 14.37
N ALA A 117 8.26 -8.28 15.60
CA ALA A 117 7.09 -8.55 16.43
C ALA A 117 6.39 -7.24 16.84
N THR A 118 7.15 -6.24 17.27
CA THR A 118 6.62 -4.91 17.55
C THR A 118 6.01 -4.29 16.30
N ALA A 119 6.70 -4.41 15.16
CA ALA A 119 6.26 -3.84 13.91
C ALA A 119 4.96 -4.47 13.39
N ALA A 120 4.90 -5.81 13.30
CA ALA A 120 3.70 -6.54 12.90
C ALA A 120 2.49 -6.25 13.80
N ALA A 121 2.71 -6.13 15.12
CA ALA A 121 1.65 -5.77 16.05
C ALA A 121 1.16 -4.32 15.85
N ALA A 122 2.05 -3.40 15.51
CA ALA A 122 1.68 -2.01 15.21
C ALA A 122 0.89 -1.91 13.90
N VAL A 123 1.27 -2.66 12.87
CA VAL A 123 0.52 -2.77 11.60
C VAL A 123 -0.89 -3.29 11.88
N GLY A 124 -1.04 -4.39 12.63
CA GLY A 124 -2.35 -4.94 12.98
C GLY A 124 -3.23 -3.96 13.76
N ARG A 125 -2.67 -3.26 14.76
CA ARG A 125 -3.39 -2.21 15.50
C ARG A 125 -3.75 -1.02 14.62
N GLY A 126 -2.84 -0.58 13.76
CA GLY A 126 -3.05 0.51 12.82
C GLY A 126 -4.21 0.22 11.89
N LEU A 127 -4.19 -0.95 11.24
CA LEU A 127 -5.25 -1.39 10.34
C LEU A 127 -6.60 -1.51 11.06
N ARG A 128 -6.60 -1.96 12.33
CA ARG A 128 -7.81 -2.01 13.15
C ARG A 128 -8.39 -0.61 13.41
N LEU A 129 -7.54 0.35 13.80
CA LEU A 129 -7.94 1.74 13.99
C LEU A 129 -8.51 2.33 12.70
N PHE A 130 -7.90 2.01 11.56
CA PHE A 130 -8.34 2.47 10.25
C PHE A 130 -9.75 1.95 9.90
N HIS A 131 -9.94 0.63 10.00
CA HIS A 131 -11.23 -0.03 9.71
C HIS A 131 -12.36 0.36 10.67
N ASP A 132 -12.05 0.68 11.93
CA ASP A 132 -13.07 1.08 12.92
C ASP A 132 -13.42 2.57 12.83
N ALA A 133 -12.51 3.44 12.39
CA ALA A 133 -12.71 4.89 12.37
C ALA A 133 -13.38 5.41 11.08
N LEU A 134 -13.11 4.80 9.93
CA LEU A 134 -13.60 5.30 8.65
C LEU A 134 -15.05 4.89 8.38
N PRO A 135 -15.95 5.85 8.07
CA PRO A 135 -17.38 5.57 7.87
C PRO A 135 -17.65 4.95 6.49
N VAL A 136 -18.11 3.70 6.48
CA VAL A 136 -18.50 2.99 5.24
C VAL A 136 -19.58 3.74 4.47
N ASP A 137 -20.61 4.23 5.16
CA ASP A 137 -21.76 4.91 4.52
C ASP A 137 -21.43 6.29 3.94
N GLU A 138 -20.28 6.88 4.30
CA GLU A 138 -19.81 8.18 3.78
C GLU A 138 -18.63 8.04 2.81
N CYS A 139 -18.15 6.81 2.56
CA CYS A 139 -17.03 6.55 1.67
C CYS A 139 -17.49 6.59 0.20
N PRO A 140 -16.96 7.52 -0.63
CA PRO A 140 -17.35 7.61 -2.03
C PRO A 140 -16.60 6.61 -2.92
N PHE A 141 -15.64 5.88 -2.38
CA PHE A 141 -14.74 5.02 -3.14
C PHE A 141 -15.14 3.56 -3.02
N ASP A 142 -15.21 2.88 -4.17
CA ASP A 142 -15.52 1.46 -4.28
C ASP A 142 -14.26 0.64 -4.54
N TRP A 143 -14.03 -0.37 -3.71
CA TRP A 143 -12.97 -1.38 -3.88
C TRP A 143 -13.54 -2.80 -3.75
N SER A 144 -14.80 -2.98 -4.19
CA SER A 144 -15.52 -4.25 -4.16
C SER A 144 -14.84 -5.38 -4.93
N VAL A 145 -15.23 -6.61 -4.60
CA VAL A 145 -14.85 -7.82 -5.36
C VAL A 145 -15.21 -7.66 -6.83
N ASP A 146 -16.42 -7.18 -7.17
CA ASP A 146 -16.85 -7.03 -8.57
C ASP A 146 -15.92 -6.12 -9.37
N ARG A 147 -15.51 -4.99 -8.78
CA ARG A 147 -14.55 -4.08 -9.41
C ARG A 147 -13.18 -4.74 -9.61
N ARG A 148 -12.72 -5.50 -8.62
CA ARG A 148 -11.45 -6.23 -8.68
C ARG A 148 -11.51 -7.41 -9.67
N LEU A 149 -12.65 -8.07 -9.83
CA LEU A 149 -12.86 -9.09 -10.85
C LEU A 149 -12.77 -8.51 -12.27
N ALA A 150 -13.34 -7.33 -12.50
CA ALA A 150 -13.20 -6.62 -13.76
C ALA A 150 -11.73 -6.29 -14.05
N ARG A 151 -11.00 -5.78 -13.05
CA ARG A 151 -9.55 -5.53 -13.16
C ARG A 151 -8.76 -6.80 -13.47
N ALA A 152 -9.10 -7.91 -12.82
CA ALA A 152 -8.47 -9.19 -13.10
C ALA A 152 -8.70 -9.64 -14.56
N ASP A 153 -9.92 -9.49 -15.08
CA ASP A 153 -10.22 -9.82 -16.47
C ASP A 153 -9.44 -8.94 -17.46
N GLU A 154 -9.22 -7.65 -17.15
CA GLU A 154 -8.36 -6.75 -17.94
C GLU A 154 -6.90 -7.22 -17.95
N ARG A 155 -6.30 -7.49 -16.78
CA ARG A 155 -4.90 -7.93 -16.67
C ARG A 155 -4.67 -9.25 -17.40
N LEU A 156 -5.61 -10.19 -17.30
CA LEU A 156 -5.57 -11.44 -18.05
C LEU A 156 -5.66 -11.21 -19.57
N ALA A 157 -6.48 -10.24 -20.02
CA ALA A 157 -6.58 -9.88 -21.44
C ALA A 157 -5.29 -9.21 -21.97
N ASP A 158 -4.58 -8.47 -21.12
CA ASP A 158 -3.27 -7.86 -21.41
C ASP A 158 -2.11 -8.87 -21.36
N GLY A 159 -2.40 -10.13 -20.99
CA GLY A 159 -1.47 -11.25 -21.06
C GLY A 159 -0.75 -11.57 -19.75
N GLU A 160 -1.11 -10.90 -18.65
CA GLU A 160 -0.63 -11.27 -17.31
C GLU A 160 -1.20 -12.62 -16.88
N GLY A 161 -0.45 -13.35 -16.05
CA GLY A 161 -0.93 -14.63 -15.54
C GLY A 161 -0.04 -15.24 -14.47
N PRO A 162 -0.12 -16.57 -14.27
CA PRO A 162 0.59 -17.24 -13.18
C PRO A 162 2.11 -17.01 -13.12
N ALA A 163 2.75 -16.62 -14.23
CA ALA A 163 4.19 -16.30 -14.22
C ALA A 163 4.51 -15.04 -13.40
N ASP A 164 3.58 -14.09 -13.35
CA ASP A 164 3.70 -12.78 -12.72
C ASP A 164 3.27 -12.80 -11.24
N TRP A 165 2.53 -13.85 -10.84
CA TRP A 165 1.98 -14.00 -9.50
C TRP A 165 3.00 -14.44 -8.44
N PHE A 166 2.59 -14.41 -7.18
CA PHE A 166 3.42 -14.89 -6.08
C PHE A 166 3.67 -16.40 -6.18
N PRO A 167 4.79 -16.92 -5.65
CA PRO A 167 5.20 -18.32 -5.80
C PRO A 167 4.13 -19.37 -5.49
N GLU A 168 3.23 -19.10 -4.54
CA GLU A 168 2.14 -20.00 -4.15
C GLU A 168 1.05 -20.17 -5.22
N HIS A 169 0.87 -19.17 -6.10
CA HIS A 169 -0.14 -19.18 -7.15
C HIS A 169 0.42 -19.49 -8.55
N ARG A 170 1.75 -19.49 -8.75
CA ARG A 170 2.37 -19.72 -10.09
C ARG A 170 2.06 -21.05 -10.76
N ARG A 171 1.58 -22.02 -10.00
CA ARG A 171 1.23 -23.37 -10.49
C ARG A 171 -0.27 -23.56 -10.72
N LEU A 172 -1.08 -22.53 -10.47
CA LEU A 172 -2.50 -22.59 -10.73
C LEU A 172 -2.76 -22.46 -12.23
N GLU A 173 -3.66 -23.28 -12.75
CA GLU A 173 -4.20 -23.07 -14.09
C GLU A 173 -5.07 -21.82 -14.09
N LEU A 174 -4.90 -20.95 -15.08
CA LEU A 174 -5.59 -19.66 -15.18
C LEU A 174 -7.11 -19.80 -15.08
N THR A 175 -7.69 -20.81 -15.74
CA THR A 175 -9.13 -21.10 -15.68
C THR A 175 -9.59 -21.50 -14.28
N GLN A 176 -8.77 -22.26 -13.55
CA GLN A 176 -9.07 -22.65 -12.18
C GLN A 176 -8.95 -21.46 -11.22
N ALA A 177 -7.91 -20.63 -11.38
CA ALA A 177 -7.73 -19.42 -10.59
C ALA A 177 -8.92 -18.46 -10.77
N ARG A 178 -9.32 -18.21 -12.04
CA ARG A 178 -10.45 -17.33 -12.36
C ARG A 178 -11.78 -17.85 -11.83
N ALA A 179 -12.00 -19.17 -11.88
CA ALA A 179 -13.19 -19.80 -11.30
C ALA A 179 -13.25 -19.60 -9.78
N ARG A 180 -12.12 -19.79 -9.08
CA ARG A 180 -12.05 -19.61 -7.62
C ARG A 180 -12.37 -18.18 -7.19
N ILE A 181 -11.81 -17.16 -7.85
CA ILE A 181 -12.11 -15.77 -7.49
C ILE A 181 -13.55 -15.35 -7.86
N GLY A 182 -14.19 -16.06 -8.79
CA GLY A 182 -15.60 -15.86 -9.16
C GLY A 182 -16.61 -16.34 -8.10
N GLU A 183 -16.15 -17.02 -7.05
CA GLU A 183 -16.97 -17.52 -5.94
C GLU A 183 -16.49 -16.87 -4.62
N PRO A 184 -16.76 -15.58 -4.39
CA PRO A 184 -16.36 -14.91 -3.15
C PRO A 184 -16.98 -15.55 -1.90
N PRO A 185 -16.23 -15.66 -0.79
CA PRO A 185 -16.82 -16.02 0.50
C PRO A 185 -17.83 -14.93 0.90
N ALA A 186 -18.79 -15.31 1.76
CA ALA A 186 -19.73 -14.33 2.30
C ALA A 186 -18.99 -13.19 3.01
N ILE A 187 -19.46 -11.96 2.79
CA ILE A 187 -18.94 -10.76 3.45
C ILE A 187 -19.01 -10.97 4.96
N ASP A 188 -17.86 -10.85 5.61
CA ASP A 188 -17.71 -10.92 7.05
C ASP A 188 -17.97 -9.54 7.67
N ARG A 189 -17.35 -8.48 7.14
CA ARG A 189 -17.64 -7.10 7.51
C ARG A 189 -17.17 -6.14 6.42
N LEU A 190 -18.09 -5.31 5.92
CA LEU A 190 -17.73 -4.14 5.13
C LEU A 190 -17.02 -3.10 6.00
N VAL A 191 -15.87 -2.63 5.51
CA VAL A 191 -15.07 -1.55 6.08
C VAL A 191 -14.56 -0.69 4.92
N VAL A 192 -14.01 0.47 5.25
CA VAL A 192 -13.19 1.22 4.29
C VAL A 192 -11.79 0.64 4.35
N CYS A 193 -11.42 -0.12 3.32
CA CYS A 193 -10.11 -0.73 3.19
C CYS A 193 -9.10 0.31 2.70
N HIS A 194 -7.85 0.17 3.14
CA HIS A 194 -6.67 0.84 2.63
C HIS A 194 -6.42 0.50 1.16
N GLY A 195 -6.64 -0.76 0.77
CA GLY A 195 -6.44 -1.21 -0.60
C GLY A 195 -4.99 -1.57 -0.97
N ASP A 196 -4.05 -1.34 -0.05
CA ASP A 196 -2.64 -1.76 -0.11
C ASP A 196 -2.04 -1.74 1.31
N ALA A 197 -2.67 -2.47 2.25
CA ALA A 197 -2.28 -2.49 3.66
C ALA A 197 -0.96 -3.25 3.93
N CYS A 198 -0.06 -3.31 2.96
CA CYS A 198 1.25 -3.93 3.10
C CYS A 198 2.09 -3.23 4.16
N VAL A 199 2.98 -3.97 4.83
CA VAL A 199 3.88 -3.49 5.88
C VAL A 199 4.57 -2.14 5.57
N PRO A 200 5.15 -1.89 4.37
CA PRO A 200 5.82 -0.62 4.08
C PRO A 200 4.93 0.63 4.24
N ASN A 201 3.62 0.45 4.06
CA ASN A 201 2.64 1.53 4.04
C ASN A 201 2.11 1.90 5.43
N THR A 202 2.69 1.32 6.49
CA THR A 202 2.44 1.69 7.89
C THR A 202 3.64 2.41 8.46
N LEU A 203 3.43 3.61 9.02
CA LEU A 203 4.43 4.37 9.77
C LEU A 203 4.29 4.12 11.26
N LEU A 204 5.42 4.01 11.96
CA LEU A 204 5.52 3.82 13.41
C LEU A 204 6.29 4.97 14.07
N HIS A 205 5.85 5.39 15.26
CA HIS A 205 6.59 6.28 16.14
C HIS A 205 7.80 5.56 16.76
N ASP A 206 8.77 6.32 17.30
CA ASP A 206 9.99 5.79 17.90
C ASP A 206 9.76 4.78 19.04
N ASP A 207 8.60 4.82 19.69
CA ASP A 207 8.18 3.90 20.73
C ASP A 207 7.52 2.60 20.21
N GLY A 208 7.40 2.45 18.88
CA GLY A 208 6.81 1.28 18.24
C GLY A 208 5.28 1.33 18.13
N THR A 209 4.65 2.44 18.50
CA THR A 209 3.21 2.65 18.30
C THR A 209 2.91 3.05 16.85
N PHE A 210 1.68 2.74 16.40
CA PHE A 210 1.20 3.14 15.08
C PHE A 210 1.17 4.67 14.97
N ALA A 211 1.75 5.20 13.90
CA ALA A 211 1.72 6.62 13.58
C ALA A 211 0.67 6.92 12.51
N ALA A 212 0.78 6.36 11.31
CA ALA A 212 -0.10 6.67 10.18
C ALA A 212 -0.04 5.59 9.10
N HIS A 213 -1.03 5.61 8.19
CA HIS A 213 -0.94 4.93 6.90
C HIS A 213 -0.55 5.90 5.78
N VAL A 214 0.09 5.38 4.74
CA VAL A 214 0.45 6.07 3.49
C VAL A 214 0.04 5.22 2.29
N ASP A 215 0.10 5.74 1.06
CA ASP A 215 -0.25 4.95 -0.15
C ASP A 215 -1.72 4.54 -0.23
N LEU A 216 -2.60 5.53 -0.11
CA LEU A 216 -4.07 5.33 -0.11
C LEU A 216 -4.68 5.33 -1.53
N GLY A 217 -3.90 5.02 -2.57
CA GLY A 217 -4.37 5.10 -3.98
C GLY A 217 -5.56 4.17 -4.28
N SER A 218 -5.62 3.03 -3.59
CA SER A 218 -6.65 2.01 -3.76
C SER A 218 -7.74 2.02 -2.69
N LEU A 219 -7.74 3.03 -1.80
CA LEU A 219 -8.72 3.11 -0.71
C LEU A 219 -10.15 3.02 -1.24
N GLY A 220 -10.97 2.18 -0.60
CA GLY A 220 -12.38 2.03 -0.91
C GLY A 220 -13.08 0.98 -0.06
N VAL A 221 -14.41 0.95 -0.15
CA VAL A 221 -15.24 -0.01 0.60
C VAL A 221 -15.03 -1.41 0.06
N ALA A 222 -14.68 -2.35 0.95
CA ALA A 222 -14.62 -3.77 0.67
C ALA A 222 -14.80 -4.59 1.96
N ASP A 223 -14.77 -5.91 1.84
CA ASP A 223 -14.67 -6.77 3.03
C ASP A 223 -13.30 -6.60 3.70
N ARG A 224 -13.28 -6.57 5.05
CA ARG A 224 -12.05 -6.36 5.83
C ARG A 224 -10.94 -7.39 5.55
N TRP A 225 -11.29 -8.59 5.09
CA TRP A 225 -10.28 -9.60 4.75
C TRP A 225 -9.49 -9.27 3.49
N ALA A 226 -10.00 -8.38 2.63
CA ALA A 226 -9.29 -7.88 1.47
C ALA A 226 -7.97 -7.18 1.85
N ASP A 227 -7.97 -6.43 2.95
CA ASP A 227 -6.75 -5.85 3.52
C ASP A 227 -6.02 -6.82 4.44
N LEU A 228 -6.72 -7.48 5.38
CA LEU A 228 -6.09 -8.31 6.40
C LEU A 228 -5.24 -9.44 5.81
N ALA A 229 -5.75 -10.11 4.77
CA ALA A 229 -5.05 -11.22 4.16
C ALA A 229 -3.72 -10.78 3.53
N VAL A 230 -3.71 -9.60 2.90
CA VAL A 230 -2.54 -9.01 2.23
C VAL A 230 -1.58 -8.40 3.25
N ALA A 231 -2.10 -7.66 4.24
CA ALA A 231 -1.31 -7.10 5.32
C ALA A 231 -0.52 -8.18 6.08
N ALA A 232 -1.19 -9.27 6.47
CA ALA A 232 -0.54 -10.39 7.14
C ALA A 232 0.46 -11.12 6.23
N TRP A 233 0.10 -11.35 4.96
CA TRP A 233 1.01 -11.94 3.97
C TRP A 233 2.28 -11.11 3.80
N SER A 234 2.15 -9.78 3.85
CA SER A 234 3.26 -8.87 3.66
C SER A 234 4.31 -8.89 4.76
N THR A 235 3.96 -9.45 5.93
CA THR A 235 4.95 -9.69 6.99
C THR A 235 5.95 -10.77 6.58
N GLU A 236 5.53 -11.78 5.82
CA GLU A 236 6.39 -12.91 5.46
C GLU A 236 7.55 -12.49 4.55
N TRP A 237 7.30 -11.56 3.62
CA TRP A 237 8.34 -11.09 2.70
C TRP A 237 9.22 -9.98 3.28
N ASN A 238 8.75 -9.24 4.29
CA ASN A 238 9.52 -8.16 4.92
C ASN A 238 10.31 -8.62 6.16
N TYR A 239 9.75 -9.54 6.94
CA TYR A 239 10.30 -9.96 8.23
C TYR A 239 10.70 -11.45 8.28
N GLY A 240 10.21 -12.24 7.33
CA GLY A 240 10.30 -13.69 7.36
C GLY A 240 9.05 -14.34 7.98
N PRO A 241 8.98 -15.68 8.01
CA PRO A 241 7.79 -16.41 8.44
C PRO A 241 7.49 -16.23 9.94
N GLY A 242 6.20 -16.27 10.29
CA GLY A 242 5.73 -16.38 11.68
C GLY A 242 5.24 -15.07 12.34
N TYR A 243 5.12 -13.98 11.58
CA TYR A 243 4.64 -12.69 12.10
C TYR A 243 3.20 -12.33 11.67
N ASP A 244 2.62 -13.11 10.77
CA ASP A 244 1.22 -13.01 10.34
C ASP A 244 0.27 -13.17 11.53
N GLY A 245 0.49 -14.18 12.38
CA GLY A 245 -0.27 -14.38 13.62
C GLY A 245 -0.22 -13.19 14.58
N VAL A 246 0.94 -12.54 14.70
CA VAL A 246 1.11 -11.35 15.56
C VAL A 246 0.24 -10.19 15.05
N LEU A 247 0.16 -10.01 13.73
CA LEU A 247 -0.70 -8.99 13.12
C LEU A 247 -2.18 -9.28 13.38
N TYR A 248 -2.62 -10.52 13.15
CA TYR A 248 -4.01 -10.93 13.41
C TYR A 248 -4.42 -10.79 14.87
N ASP A 249 -3.56 -11.20 15.80
CA ASP A 249 -3.78 -11.06 17.24
C ASP A 249 -3.89 -9.58 17.64
N ALA A 250 -3.01 -8.73 17.11
CA ALA A 250 -3.02 -7.30 17.39
C ALA A 250 -4.21 -6.56 16.77
N TYR A 251 -4.72 -7.03 15.62
CA TYR A 251 -6.00 -6.58 15.06
C TYR A 251 -7.21 -7.07 15.87
N GLY A 252 -7.06 -8.23 16.54
CA GLY A 252 -8.08 -8.85 17.39
C GLY A 252 -9.02 -9.77 16.61
N ILE A 253 -8.49 -10.56 15.67
CA ILE A 253 -9.27 -11.50 14.85
C ILE A 253 -8.56 -12.85 14.74
N ALA A 254 -9.33 -13.95 14.75
CA ALA A 254 -8.79 -15.27 14.46
C ALA A 254 -8.59 -15.43 12.94
N PRO A 255 -7.47 -16.01 12.47
CA PRO A 255 -7.23 -16.29 11.06
C PRO A 255 -8.34 -17.16 10.44
N ASP A 256 -8.85 -16.76 9.27
CA ASP A 256 -9.80 -17.54 8.47
C ASP A 256 -9.10 -18.04 7.19
N PRO A 257 -8.72 -19.33 7.12
CA PRO A 257 -7.97 -19.86 5.98
C PRO A 257 -8.68 -19.72 4.62
N GLU A 258 -10.01 -19.78 4.60
CA GLU A 258 -10.78 -19.67 3.36
C GLU A 258 -10.70 -18.25 2.80
N ARG A 259 -10.92 -17.25 3.67
CA ARG A 259 -10.85 -15.83 3.29
C ARG A 259 -9.44 -15.40 2.96
N ILE A 260 -8.46 -15.87 3.73
CA ILE A 260 -7.04 -15.60 3.46
C ILE A 260 -6.67 -16.11 2.07
N ALA A 261 -6.99 -17.37 1.74
CA ALA A 261 -6.69 -17.94 0.44
C ALA A 261 -7.40 -17.18 -0.70
N TYR A 262 -8.67 -16.82 -0.50
CA TYR A 262 -9.44 -16.07 -1.49
C TYR A 262 -8.82 -14.69 -1.78
N TYR A 263 -8.58 -13.87 -0.75
CA TYR A 263 -8.14 -12.49 -0.94
C TYR A 263 -6.67 -12.37 -1.37
N ARG A 264 -5.81 -13.33 -1.01
CA ARG A 264 -4.45 -13.42 -1.57
C ARG A 264 -4.48 -13.77 -3.06
N LEU A 265 -5.34 -14.69 -3.50
CA LEU A 265 -5.48 -14.99 -4.92
C LEU A 265 -6.09 -13.82 -5.70
N LEU A 266 -7.10 -13.15 -5.13
CA LEU A 266 -7.69 -11.96 -5.75
C LEU A 266 -6.67 -10.81 -5.83
N TRP A 267 -5.72 -10.70 -4.90
CA TRP A 267 -4.63 -9.73 -4.97
C TRP A 267 -3.67 -9.99 -6.14
N ASP A 268 -3.27 -11.25 -6.35
CA ASP A 268 -2.39 -11.59 -7.47
C ASP A 268 -3.06 -11.36 -8.82
N MET A 269 -4.38 -11.55 -8.88
CA MET A 269 -5.13 -11.45 -10.12
C MET A 269 -5.58 -10.02 -10.45
N ALA A 270 -5.82 -9.15 -9.46
CA ALA A 270 -6.46 -7.85 -9.63
C ALA A 270 -5.56 -6.69 -9.22
#